data_AF-A0A804KQV8-F1
#
_entry.id   AF-A0A804KQV8-F1
#
_cell.length_a   1.000
_cell.length_b   1.000
_cell.length_c   1.000
_cell.angle_alpha   90.00
_cell.angle_beta   90.00
_cell.angle_gamma   90.00
#
_symmetry.space_group_name_H-M   'P 1'
#
loop_
_entity.id
_entity.type
_entity.pdbx_description
1 polymer ?
#
loop_
_entity_poly.entity_id
_entity_poly.type
_entity_poly.pdbx_seq_one_letter_code
_entity_poly.pdbx_strand_id
1 'polypeptide(L)'
;MLHELLLALLGFTGDFVIDEREQAETLGLGAADNPLHQFPDEPTFRLAPDLSFLHPSERNVIQRLISLGFYYRELDHFATISRNLSFIQSTKDFSLPHSPELLKGKPRKGSVYRRAIANGIVEILSVYRAAVLQVEQNLLSDPLPILATVTQGLNKFEVLLPPLYELIVEIEREDIRGGQLLNLLHKRCHCGVPELQACIQRLLWHGHQVMYNQLTYWMVYGILQDQHGEFFIQRQDRKTEGHELSHLDDITNLMQKSTDDGALTDWHLGFHISLEMLPEYINMRVAESILFAGKAVKVLRNPTSSFRLQESSVRQSVLKGSCRVQGFLGTFGLEREIPQSSNLIAEDLLPQSEADKIDAMLKELKQSSEFQKRLFESAISSIRTIAANHLWQLVVVRADLNGHLKALKDYFLLAKGDFFQCFLEESRQLMRLPPRQSTAEADLMVPFQLAALKTVSDEDKYFPRVSLRMPSFGINMTATQVDFPKLKSNADGNLVPLQGRTLVESSLDGWDGVALEYSVDWPLQLFFTQEVISKYRKVFQYLIRLKRTQMELEKSWAAVMHQDHIDFANNRRDCKNNSIPQHRRRRSLPMWRVREHMTFLIRNLQFYIQFIAGRCDRVSVECSTSSSARFS
;
A
#
# COMPACT_ATOMS: atom_id res chain seq x y z
N MET A 1 22.64 54.00 26.22
CA MET A 1 21.67 54.04 25.11
C MET A 1 22.10 53.18 23.93
N LEU A 2 23.24 53.44 23.29
CA LEU A 2 23.68 52.68 22.10
C LEU A 2 23.92 51.19 22.39
N HIS A 3 24.67 50.87 23.46
CA HIS A 3 24.93 49.49 23.86
C HIS A 3 23.63 48.75 24.24
N GLU A 4 22.79 49.38 25.05
CA GLU A 4 21.44 48.86 25.41
C GLU A 4 20.55 48.62 24.18
N LEU A 5 20.59 49.52 23.18
CA LEU A 5 19.83 49.36 21.94
C LEU A 5 20.34 48.19 21.10
N LEU A 6 21.66 47.99 21.00
CA LEU A 6 22.24 46.85 20.28
C LEU A 6 21.95 45.53 21.00
N LEU A 7 21.99 45.51 22.33
CA LEU A 7 21.61 44.34 23.13
C LEU A 7 20.11 44.02 22.97
N ALA A 8 19.26 45.04 22.97
CA ALA A 8 17.83 44.87 22.72
C ALA A 8 17.55 44.30 21.31
N LEU A 9 18.30 44.71 20.30
CA LEU A 9 18.22 44.16 18.94
C LEU A 9 18.61 42.68 18.86
N LEU A 10 19.40 42.17 19.81
CA LEU A 10 19.73 40.76 19.99
C LEU A 10 18.78 40.04 20.96
N GLY A 11 17.68 40.66 21.35
CA GLY A 11 16.64 40.04 22.18
C GLY A 11 16.91 40.09 23.69
N PHE A 12 17.93 40.81 24.16
CA PHE A 12 18.17 40.99 25.60
C PHE A 12 17.36 42.17 26.13
N THR A 13 16.58 41.93 27.19
CA THR A 13 15.83 42.95 27.92
C THR A 13 16.71 43.59 28.99
N GLY A 14 16.40 44.84 29.36
CA GLY A 14 17.17 45.60 30.35
C GLY A 14 16.39 46.81 30.85
N ASP A 15 17.05 47.70 31.60
CA ASP A 15 16.38 48.87 32.20
C ASP A 15 15.89 49.88 31.14
N PHE A 16 16.47 49.84 29.93
CA PHE A 16 16.09 50.71 28.81
C PHE A 16 14.95 50.13 27.96
N VAL A 17 14.92 48.81 27.78
CA VAL A 17 13.93 48.08 26.97
C VAL A 17 13.31 46.98 27.81
N ILE A 18 12.02 47.12 28.08
CA ILE A 18 11.30 46.25 29.00
C ILE A 18 10.34 45.35 28.21
N ASP A 19 10.25 44.08 28.59
CA ASP A 19 9.26 43.14 28.09
C ASP A 19 8.02 43.16 29.00
N GLU A 20 6.87 43.53 28.43
CA GLU A 20 5.59 43.56 29.14
C GLU A 20 5.18 42.18 29.69
N ARG A 21 5.69 41.06 29.11
CA ARG A 21 5.41 39.70 29.64
C ARG A 21 6.16 39.42 30.93
N GLU A 22 7.45 39.71 30.96
CA GLU A 22 8.29 39.53 32.15
C GLU A 22 7.78 40.43 33.30
N GLN A 23 7.26 41.62 32.97
CA GLN A 23 6.57 42.49 33.93
C GLN A 23 5.23 41.91 34.43
N ALA A 24 4.41 41.35 33.55
CA ALA A 24 3.13 40.74 33.95
C ALA A 24 3.31 39.47 34.80
N GLU A 25 4.35 38.69 34.51
CA GLU A 25 4.75 37.51 35.30
C GLU A 25 5.30 37.90 36.67
N THR A 26 6.16 38.93 36.76
CA THR A 26 6.70 39.44 38.03
C THR A 26 5.65 40.14 38.90
N LEU A 27 4.59 40.69 38.31
CA LEU A 27 3.44 41.28 39.00
C LEU A 27 2.35 40.25 39.38
N GLY A 28 2.52 38.96 39.08
CA GLY A 28 1.61 37.89 39.50
C GLY A 28 0.24 37.89 38.81
N LEU A 29 0.09 38.55 37.66
CA LEU A 29 -1.15 38.63 36.88
C LEU A 29 -1.20 37.66 35.68
N GLY A 30 -0.17 36.81 35.51
CA GLY A 30 -0.10 35.83 34.43
C GLY A 30 -0.90 34.56 34.71
N ALA A 31 -1.99 34.36 33.98
CA ALA A 31 -2.74 33.11 33.96
C ALA A 31 -1.86 31.96 33.44
N ALA A 32 -1.38 31.13 34.36
CA ALA A 32 -0.88 29.81 34.02
C ALA A 32 -1.99 29.03 33.29
N ASP A 33 -1.63 28.33 32.21
CA ASP A 33 -2.41 27.29 31.52
C ASP A 33 -3.13 27.62 30.20
N ASN A 34 -2.81 28.72 29.49
CA ASN A 34 -3.26 28.88 28.09
C ASN A 34 -2.11 28.81 27.06
N PRO A 35 -2.09 27.78 26.17
CA PRO A 35 -1.06 27.66 25.12
C PRO A 35 -1.09 28.78 24.07
N LEU A 36 -2.13 29.63 24.08
CA LEU A 36 -2.25 30.83 23.24
C LEU A 36 -1.31 31.98 23.66
N HIS A 37 -0.69 31.92 24.85
CA HIS A 37 0.21 32.99 25.33
C HIS A 37 1.70 32.75 25.06
N GLN A 38 2.09 31.63 24.42
CA GLN A 38 3.51 31.38 24.10
C GLN A 38 4.03 32.26 22.95
N PHE A 39 3.16 32.73 22.06
CA PHE A 39 3.50 33.63 20.96
C PHE A 39 2.37 34.67 20.78
N PRO A 40 2.52 35.93 21.25
CA PRO A 40 1.51 36.98 21.10
C PRO A 40 1.54 37.60 19.71
N ASP A 41 0.38 38.07 19.26
CA ASP A 41 0.24 38.70 17.94
C ASP A 41 0.94 40.08 17.85
N GLU A 42 1.29 40.69 18.98
CA GLU A 42 1.93 42.02 19.04
C GLU A 42 3.30 41.98 19.77
N PRO A 43 4.24 42.86 19.36
CA PRO A 43 5.55 42.96 20.01
C PRO A 43 5.42 43.49 21.45
N THR A 44 5.82 42.68 22.44
CA THR A 44 5.76 43.06 23.86
C THR A 44 6.93 43.92 24.34
N PHE A 45 7.94 44.17 23.50
CA PHE A 45 9.05 45.03 23.90
C PHE A 45 8.64 46.51 23.82
N ARG A 46 8.74 47.22 24.95
CA ARG A 46 8.46 48.64 25.06
C ARG A 46 9.66 49.40 25.61
N LEU A 47 9.74 50.67 25.22
CA LEU A 47 10.70 51.61 25.78
C LEU A 47 10.23 52.06 27.17
N ALA A 48 11.13 52.11 28.16
CA ALA A 48 10.81 52.59 29.50
C ALA A 48 10.12 53.98 29.46
N PRO A 49 9.01 54.16 30.21
CA PRO A 49 8.23 55.41 30.18
C PRO A 49 8.99 56.62 30.74
N ASP A 50 10.00 56.40 31.57
CA ASP A 50 10.70 57.40 32.38
C ASP A 50 11.80 58.18 31.62
N LEU A 51 12.01 57.89 30.33
CA LEU A 51 13.06 58.49 29.52
C LEU A 51 12.61 59.85 28.95
N SER A 52 12.73 60.92 29.73
CA SER A 52 12.35 62.28 29.34
C SER A 52 13.34 62.99 28.41
N PHE A 53 14.50 62.39 28.13
CA PHE A 53 15.57 63.01 27.33
C PHE A 53 15.46 62.75 25.81
N LEU A 54 14.51 61.94 25.36
CA LEU A 54 14.33 61.57 23.95
C LEU A 54 13.24 62.40 23.29
N HIS A 55 13.49 62.88 22.07
CA HIS A 55 12.45 63.54 21.29
C HIS A 55 11.36 62.51 20.88
N PRO A 56 10.07 62.90 20.78
CA PRO A 56 9.00 61.98 20.36
C PRO A 56 9.28 61.24 19.04
N SER A 57 9.97 61.91 18.10
CA SER A 57 10.40 61.32 16.83
C SER A 57 11.45 60.22 17.00
N GLU A 58 12.43 60.43 17.89
CA GLU A 58 13.47 59.45 18.19
C GLU A 58 12.89 58.25 18.94
N ARG A 59 11.96 58.51 19.85
CA ARG A 59 11.23 57.46 20.58
C ARG A 59 10.48 56.53 19.63
N ASN A 60 9.82 57.08 18.60
CA ASN A 60 9.12 56.28 17.59
C ASN A 60 10.08 55.39 16.77
N VAL A 61 11.23 55.93 16.35
CA VAL A 61 12.25 55.17 15.62
C VAL A 61 12.84 54.06 16.48
N ILE A 62 13.17 54.37 17.74
CA ILE A 62 13.69 53.39 18.70
C ILE A 62 12.66 52.29 18.96
N GLN A 63 11.38 52.64 19.13
CA GLN A 63 10.31 51.66 19.35
C GLN A 63 10.11 50.73 18.15
N ARG A 64 10.25 51.26 16.92
CA ARG A 64 10.24 50.44 15.69
C ARG A 64 11.46 49.51 15.62
N LEU A 65 12.65 49.97 15.99
CA LEU A 65 13.85 49.13 16.05
C LEU A 65 13.75 48.04 17.12
N ILE A 66 13.23 48.37 18.29
CA ILE A 66 13.04 47.42 19.41
C ILE A 66 12.11 46.27 19.00
N SER A 67 11.10 46.53 18.16
CA SER A 67 10.23 45.48 17.64
C SER A 67 11.00 44.41 16.83
N LEU A 68 12.13 44.75 16.21
CA LEU A 68 13.00 43.78 15.53
C LEU A 68 13.70 42.85 16.52
N GLY A 69 14.15 43.40 17.64
CA GLY A 69 14.73 42.62 18.75
C GLY A 69 13.74 41.62 19.33
N PHE A 70 12.47 42.02 19.43
CA PHE A 70 11.37 41.14 19.80
C PHE A 70 11.21 39.97 18.82
N TYR A 71 11.06 40.26 17.52
CA TYR A 71 10.93 39.22 16.51
C TYR A 71 12.14 38.28 16.50
N TYR A 72 13.35 38.82 16.62
CA TYR A 72 14.56 38.01 16.71
C TYR A 72 14.53 37.03 17.91
N ARG A 73 14.14 37.50 19.11
CA ARG A 73 14.05 36.66 20.32
C ARG A 73 13.07 35.50 20.12
N GLU A 74 11.89 35.79 19.57
CA GLU A 74 10.85 34.78 19.36
C GLU A 74 11.24 33.76 18.28
N LEU A 75 11.84 34.21 17.16
CA LEU A 75 12.32 33.33 16.10
C LEU A 75 13.44 32.39 16.63
N ASP A 76 14.35 32.90 17.46
CA ASP A 76 15.43 32.11 18.08
C ASP A 76 14.87 31.14 19.13
N HIS A 77 13.86 31.55 19.90
CA HIS A 77 13.15 30.70 20.85
C HIS A 77 12.45 29.53 20.15
N PHE A 78 11.70 29.78 19.07
CA PHE A 78 11.10 28.72 18.27
C PHE A 78 12.17 27.76 17.72
N ALA A 79 13.28 28.30 17.20
CA ALA A 79 14.35 27.49 16.63
C ALA A 79 15.02 26.59 17.68
N THR A 80 15.18 27.06 18.92
CA THR A 80 15.75 26.25 20.02
C THR A 80 14.77 25.17 20.48
N ILE A 81 13.48 25.48 20.66
CA ILE A 81 12.44 24.50 21.03
C ILE A 81 12.36 23.36 20.01
N SER A 82 12.29 23.70 18.72
CA SER A 82 12.12 22.73 17.63
C SER A 82 13.39 21.89 17.37
N ARG A 83 14.57 22.35 17.80
CA ARG A 83 15.83 21.60 17.75
C ARG A 83 16.06 20.69 18.96
N ASN A 84 15.46 21.00 20.11
CA ASN A 84 15.69 20.24 21.34
C ASN A 84 15.30 18.76 21.17
N LEU A 85 16.29 17.88 21.36
CA LEU A 85 16.19 16.42 21.22
C LEU A 85 15.73 15.74 22.51
N SER A 86 15.31 16.50 23.53
CA SER A 86 14.93 15.98 24.87
C SER A 86 13.82 14.92 24.82
N PHE A 87 13.05 14.85 23.73
CA PHE A 87 12.11 13.75 23.48
C PHE A 87 12.79 12.38 23.26
N ILE A 88 13.99 12.33 22.67
CA ILE A 88 14.73 11.08 22.43
C ILE A 88 15.18 10.44 23.75
N GLN A 89 15.54 11.26 24.75
CA GLN A 89 15.91 10.76 26.09
C GLN A 89 14.72 10.17 26.86
N SER A 90 13.48 10.50 26.53
CA SER A 90 12.31 9.91 27.19
C SER A 90 12.05 8.43 26.84
N THR A 91 12.78 7.88 25.86
CA THR A 91 12.60 6.48 25.40
C THR A 91 13.70 5.51 25.82
N LYS A 92 14.74 5.99 26.48
CA LYS A 92 15.75 5.17 27.15
C LYS A 92 16.10 5.84 28.48
N ASP A 93 15.55 5.35 29.58
CA ASP A 93 16.36 4.84 30.69
C ASP A 93 15.51 4.40 31.88
N PHE A 94 16.04 3.37 32.54
CA PHE A 94 15.52 2.71 33.73
C PHE A 94 15.31 3.68 34.90
N SER A 95 14.30 3.33 35.70
CA SER A 95 13.97 3.85 37.04
C SER A 95 15.15 4.33 37.90
N LEU A 96 15.05 5.55 38.43
CA LEU A 96 15.35 5.91 39.84
C LEU A 96 14.66 7.27 40.17
N PRO A 97 14.02 7.43 41.34
CA PRO A 97 13.23 8.62 41.67
C PRO A 97 14.07 9.64 42.45
N HIS A 98 14.13 10.89 41.97
CA HIS A 98 14.12 12.15 42.73
C HIS A 98 14.75 13.31 41.95
N SER A 99 13.91 14.12 41.30
CA SER A 99 14.07 15.58 41.16
C SER A 99 12.72 16.16 40.67
N PRO A 100 12.37 17.41 41.04
CA PRO A 100 10.98 17.82 41.20
C PRO A 100 10.28 18.04 39.86
N GLU A 101 9.09 17.45 39.80
CA GLU A 101 8.08 17.64 38.76
C GLU A 101 7.59 19.09 38.72
N LEU A 102 7.89 19.82 37.65
CA LEU A 102 7.02 20.89 37.16
C LEU A 102 7.20 20.98 35.63
N LEU A 103 6.09 21.14 34.91
CA LEU A 103 5.91 21.08 33.44
C LEU A 103 5.48 19.71 32.86
N LYS A 104 4.36 19.17 33.34
CA LYS A 104 3.54 18.22 32.56
C LYS A 104 2.70 18.97 31.51
N GLY A 105 3.35 19.46 30.45
CA GLY A 105 2.67 19.72 29.18
C GLY A 105 2.57 18.41 28.38
N LYS A 106 1.53 18.24 27.53
CA LYS A 106 1.44 17.08 26.60
C LYS A 106 2.80 16.86 25.92
N PRO A 107 3.33 15.62 25.81
CA PRO A 107 4.59 15.37 25.12
C PRO A 107 4.40 15.79 23.66
N ARG A 108 4.95 16.95 23.28
CA ARG A 108 4.92 17.43 21.90
C ARG A 108 5.66 16.39 21.06
N LYS A 109 4.93 15.74 20.14
CA LYS A 109 5.53 14.80 19.19
C LYS A 109 6.53 15.59 18.35
N GLY A 110 7.79 15.14 18.33
CA GLY A 110 8.81 15.75 17.49
C GLY A 110 8.42 15.73 16.01
N SER A 111 8.95 16.67 15.24
CA SER A 111 8.70 16.82 13.81
C SER A 111 10.03 17.07 13.09
N VAL A 112 10.35 16.26 12.07
CA VAL A 112 11.60 16.41 11.30
C VAL A 112 11.53 17.65 10.42
N TYR A 113 10.36 17.95 9.87
CA TYR A 113 10.15 19.11 9.01
C TYR A 113 10.27 20.44 9.75
N ARG A 114 9.68 20.59 10.96
CA ARG A 114 9.90 21.81 11.76
C ARG A 114 11.36 22.00 12.15
N ARG A 115 12.08 20.92 12.45
CA ARG A 115 13.52 20.99 12.74
C ARG A 115 14.32 21.49 11.54
N ALA A 116 13.96 21.07 10.32
CA ALA A 116 14.60 21.57 9.12
C ALA A 116 14.32 23.06 8.90
N ILE A 117 13.09 23.51 9.12
CA ILE A 117 12.75 24.94 9.05
C ILE A 117 13.46 25.74 10.13
N ALA A 118 13.56 25.23 11.35
CA ALA A 118 14.33 25.84 12.42
C ALA A 118 15.79 26.06 12.04
N ASN A 119 16.38 25.13 11.28
CA ASN A 119 17.72 25.31 10.72
C ASN A 119 17.77 26.45 9.70
N GLY A 120 16.77 26.54 8.82
CA GLY A 120 16.66 27.67 7.90
C GLY A 120 16.44 29.02 8.60
N ILE A 121 15.62 29.07 9.66
CA ILE A 121 15.42 30.28 10.46
C ILE A 121 16.73 30.72 11.10
N VAL A 122 17.49 29.79 11.69
CA VAL A 122 18.78 30.13 12.30
C VAL A 122 19.81 30.62 11.28
N GLU A 123 19.78 30.09 10.05
CA GLU A 123 20.60 30.62 8.95
C GLU A 123 20.22 32.09 8.69
N ILE A 124 18.94 32.43 8.61
CA ILE A 124 18.47 33.82 8.43
C ILE A 124 18.87 34.70 9.64
N LEU A 125 18.67 34.22 10.87
CA LEU A 125 19.05 34.93 12.09
C LEU A 125 20.57 35.13 12.19
N SER A 126 21.39 34.22 11.61
CA SER A 126 22.84 34.40 11.55
C SER A 126 23.25 35.56 10.65
N VAL A 127 22.52 35.79 9.55
CA VAL A 127 22.72 36.96 8.67
C VAL A 127 22.31 38.25 9.39
N TYR A 128 21.22 38.21 10.15
CA TYR A 128 20.82 39.35 11.00
C TYR A 128 21.87 39.68 12.07
N ARG A 129 22.39 38.67 12.79
CA ARG A 129 23.49 38.86 13.76
C ARG A 129 24.72 39.50 13.12
N ALA A 130 25.11 39.04 11.93
CA ALA A 130 26.23 39.62 11.19
C ALA A 130 25.97 41.09 10.80
N ALA A 131 24.74 41.44 10.42
CA ALA A 131 24.36 42.83 10.13
C ALA A 131 24.42 43.73 11.38
N VAL A 132 23.96 43.23 12.53
CA VAL A 132 24.06 43.95 13.82
C VAL A 132 25.53 44.20 14.19
N LEU A 133 26.39 43.19 14.03
CA LEU A 133 27.84 43.31 14.26
C LEU A 133 28.49 44.33 13.31
N GLN A 134 28.07 44.34 12.04
CA GLN A 134 28.58 45.32 11.07
C GLN A 134 28.16 46.75 11.43
N VAL A 135 26.93 46.93 11.90
CA VAL A 135 26.44 48.23 12.40
C VAL A 135 27.24 48.66 13.64
N GLU A 136 27.51 47.76 14.57
CA GLU A 136 28.36 48.03 15.74
C GLU A 136 29.77 48.49 15.32
N GLN A 137 30.40 47.77 14.39
CA GLN A 137 31.73 48.11 13.89
C GLN A 137 31.75 49.50 13.22
N ASN A 138 30.73 49.83 12.43
CA ASN A 138 30.60 51.13 11.77
C ASN A 138 30.42 52.28 12.79
N LEU A 139 29.67 52.03 13.87
CA LEU A 139 29.45 53.00 14.95
C LEU A 139 30.73 53.23 15.79
N LEU A 140 31.61 52.22 15.89
CA LEU A 140 32.89 52.35 16.56
C LEU A 140 33.95 53.06 15.70
N SER A 141 33.88 52.93 14.36
CA SER A 141 34.85 53.53 13.45
C SER A 141 34.59 55.00 13.14
N ASP A 142 33.33 55.43 13.02
CA ASP A 142 32.96 56.80 12.67
C ASP A 142 31.73 57.26 13.49
N PRO A 143 31.77 58.43 14.14
CA PRO A 143 30.64 58.96 14.92
C PRO A 143 29.58 59.58 13.98
N LEU A 144 28.98 58.75 13.14
CA LEU A 144 27.78 59.07 12.37
C LEU A 144 26.55 59.15 13.29
N PRO A 145 25.45 59.80 12.86
CA PRO A 145 24.19 59.79 13.61
C PRO A 145 23.72 58.36 13.89
N ILE A 146 23.74 57.98 15.16
CA ILE A 146 23.54 56.60 15.66
C ILE A 146 22.27 55.96 15.10
N LEU A 147 21.14 56.65 15.21
CA LEU A 147 19.83 56.12 14.79
C LEU A 147 19.73 55.96 13.27
N ALA A 148 20.37 56.84 12.49
CA ALA A 148 20.35 56.76 11.04
C ALA A 148 21.18 55.57 10.54
N THR A 149 22.36 55.34 11.13
CA THR A 149 23.22 54.20 10.79
C THR A 149 22.56 52.87 11.14
N VAL A 150 21.90 52.77 12.30
CA VAL A 150 21.19 51.55 12.72
C VAL A 150 19.97 51.27 11.85
N THR A 151 19.13 52.27 11.58
CA THR A 151 17.95 52.11 10.71
C THR A 151 18.33 51.75 9.28
N GLN A 152 19.37 52.37 8.72
CA GLN A 152 19.87 52.03 7.40
C GLN A 152 20.42 50.60 7.32
N GLY A 153 21.17 50.17 8.34
CA GLY A 153 21.74 48.82 8.40
C GLY A 153 20.69 47.72 8.55
N LEU A 154 19.57 48.00 9.21
CA LEU A 154 18.53 47.01 9.55
C LEU A 154 17.25 47.10 8.70
N ASN A 155 17.15 48.06 7.78
CA ASN A 155 15.96 48.28 6.94
C ASN A 155 15.47 47.00 6.22
N LYS A 156 16.38 46.16 5.74
CA LYS A 156 16.03 44.87 5.11
C LYS A 156 15.27 43.94 6.07
N PHE A 157 15.70 43.90 7.33
CA PHE A 157 15.11 43.01 8.33
C PHE A 157 13.79 43.53 8.89
N GLU A 158 13.52 44.84 8.79
CA GLU A 158 12.20 45.39 9.07
C GLU A 158 11.10 44.84 8.16
N VAL A 159 11.46 44.48 6.93
CA VAL A 159 10.53 43.89 5.96
C VAL A 159 10.47 42.36 6.11
N LEU A 160 11.56 41.72 6.54
CA LEU A 160 11.69 40.25 6.58
C LEU A 160 11.18 39.62 7.88
N LEU A 161 11.49 40.20 9.04
CA LEU A 161 11.22 39.54 10.33
C LEU A 161 9.73 39.45 10.70
N PRO A 162 8.88 40.48 10.47
CA PRO A 162 7.47 40.38 10.85
C PRO A 162 6.70 39.27 10.10
N PRO A 163 6.80 39.12 8.76
CA PRO A 163 6.14 38.01 8.05
C PRO A 163 6.67 36.63 8.45
N LEU A 164 7.94 36.52 8.83
CA LEU A 164 8.52 35.28 9.35
C LEU A 164 7.98 34.94 10.74
N TYR A 165 7.74 35.95 11.58
CA TYR A 165 7.11 35.75 12.88
C TYR A 165 5.66 35.29 12.73
N GLU A 166 4.86 35.95 11.87
CA GLU A 166 3.49 35.53 11.57
C GLU A 166 3.42 34.07 11.11
N LEU A 167 4.37 33.64 10.27
CA LEU A 167 4.48 32.25 9.83
C LEU A 167 4.68 31.29 11.02
N ILE A 168 5.55 31.62 11.97
CA ILE A 168 5.81 30.77 13.15
C ILE A 168 4.59 30.72 14.06
N VAL A 169 3.94 31.86 14.29
CA VAL A 169 2.69 31.94 15.07
C VAL A 169 1.64 31.01 14.45
N GLU A 170 1.47 31.05 13.12
CA GLU A 170 0.55 30.17 12.39
C GLU A 170 0.93 28.69 12.54
N ILE A 171 2.23 28.35 12.41
CA ILE A 171 2.74 26.97 12.56
C ILE A 171 2.46 26.41 13.97
N GLU A 172 2.67 27.21 15.01
CA GLU A 172 2.48 26.79 16.40
C GLU A 172 1.00 26.76 16.80
N ARG A 173 0.19 27.71 16.30
CA ARG A 173 -1.25 27.77 16.58
C ARG A 173 -2.01 26.61 15.94
N GLU A 174 -1.72 26.27 14.69
CA GLU A 174 -2.41 25.21 13.95
C GLU A 174 -1.71 23.84 14.09
N ASP A 175 -0.60 23.76 14.83
CA ASP A 175 0.23 22.56 15.01
C ASP A 175 0.57 21.88 13.66
N ILE A 176 0.92 22.69 12.65
CA ILE A 176 1.20 22.27 11.27
C ILE A 176 2.45 21.40 11.21
N ARG A 177 2.38 20.24 10.54
CA ARG A 177 3.46 19.25 10.45
C ARG A 177 3.63 18.68 9.05
N GLY A 178 4.79 18.04 8.81
CA GLY A 178 5.04 17.30 7.56
C GLY A 178 4.81 18.10 6.28
N GLY A 179 4.08 17.51 5.34
CA GLY A 179 3.79 18.14 4.04
C GLY A 179 2.82 19.32 4.09
N GLN A 180 2.00 19.47 5.14
CA GLN A 180 1.17 20.66 5.33
C GLN A 180 2.03 21.91 5.50
N LEU A 181 3.19 21.75 6.14
CA LEU A 181 4.16 22.81 6.35
C LEU A 181 4.82 23.26 5.03
N LEU A 182 5.08 22.31 4.13
CA LEU A 182 5.55 22.61 2.78
C LEU A 182 4.49 23.36 1.97
N ASN A 183 3.20 23.02 2.14
CA ASN A 183 2.09 23.74 1.51
C ASN A 183 1.97 25.17 2.00
N LEU A 184 2.09 25.39 3.30
CA LEU A 184 2.07 26.74 3.88
C LEU A 184 3.21 27.60 3.33
N LEU A 185 4.45 27.09 3.37
CA LEU A 185 5.61 27.79 2.82
C LEU A 185 5.46 28.09 1.32
N HIS A 186 4.95 27.12 0.55
CA HIS A 186 4.72 27.31 -0.88
C HIS A 186 3.66 28.39 -1.16
N LYS A 187 2.57 28.46 -0.38
CA LYS A 187 1.56 29.53 -0.47
C LYS A 187 2.17 30.90 -0.18
N ARG A 188 2.98 31.01 0.87
CA ARG A 188 3.64 32.26 1.28
C ARG A 188 4.78 32.70 0.34
N CYS A 189 5.35 31.77 -0.43
CA CYS A 189 6.35 32.07 -1.47
C CYS A 189 5.82 33.00 -2.56
N HIS A 190 4.49 33.03 -2.79
CA HIS A 190 3.85 33.86 -3.82
C HIS A 190 3.66 35.32 -3.34
N CYS A 191 4.73 35.93 -2.84
CA CYS A 191 4.74 37.33 -2.39
C CYS A 191 5.43 38.23 -3.43
N GLY A 192 4.98 39.49 -3.55
CA GLY A 192 5.55 40.46 -4.50
C GLY A 192 6.88 41.09 -4.06
N VAL A 193 7.41 40.69 -2.89
CA VAL A 193 8.64 41.22 -2.30
C VAL A 193 9.78 40.20 -2.55
N PRO A 194 10.79 40.53 -3.36
CA PRO A 194 11.81 39.55 -3.79
C PRO A 194 12.69 39.06 -2.64
N GLU A 195 12.98 39.92 -1.66
CA GLU A 195 13.79 39.57 -0.49
C GLU A 195 13.07 38.54 0.39
N LEU A 196 11.77 38.75 0.64
CA LEU A 196 10.94 37.83 1.40
C LEU A 196 10.75 36.51 0.65
N GLN A 197 10.52 36.58 -0.67
CA GLN A 197 10.42 35.40 -1.52
C GLN A 197 11.70 34.55 -1.43
N ALA A 198 12.88 35.15 -1.52
CA ALA A 198 14.15 34.45 -1.40
C ALA A 198 14.32 33.78 -0.02
N CYS A 199 13.93 34.46 1.07
CA CYS A 199 13.94 33.89 2.41
C CYS A 199 12.99 32.68 2.54
N ILE A 200 11.74 32.79 2.08
CA ILE A 200 10.76 31.71 2.14
C ILE A 200 11.18 30.55 1.23
N GLN A 201 11.73 30.81 0.05
CA GLN A 201 12.32 29.80 -0.83
C GLN A 201 13.47 29.06 -0.14
N ARG A 202 14.31 29.78 0.61
CA ARG A 202 15.38 29.16 1.40
C ARG A 202 14.83 28.25 2.50
N LEU A 203 13.77 28.65 3.20
CA LEU A 203 13.09 27.80 4.18
C LEU A 203 12.44 26.57 3.53
N LEU A 204 11.80 26.77 2.37
CA LEU A 204 11.19 25.70 1.59
C LEU A 204 12.24 24.69 1.12
N TRP A 205 13.42 25.17 0.71
CA TRP A 205 14.55 24.32 0.34
C TRP A 205 14.96 23.39 1.49
N HIS A 206 15.10 23.90 2.72
CA HIS A 206 15.38 23.07 3.90
C HIS A 206 14.29 22.02 4.14
N GLY A 207 13.02 22.38 3.95
CA GLY A 207 11.91 21.43 3.99
C GLY A 207 12.01 20.34 2.91
N HIS A 208 12.36 20.72 1.67
CA HIS A 208 12.58 19.76 0.58
C HIS A 208 13.76 18.84 0.83
N GLN A 209 14.80 19.25 1.54
CA GLN A 209 15.91 18.36 1.89
C GLN A 209 15.43 17.14 2.69
N VAL A 210 14.49 17.33 3.62
CA VAL A 210 13.88 16.23 4.39
C VAL A 210 13.05 15.35 3.48
N MET A 211 12.21 15.95 2.63
CA MET A 211 11.39 15.24 1.66
C MET A 211 12.25 14.37 0.72
N TYR A 212 13.33 14.91 0.17
CA TYR A 212 14.25 14.16 -0.70
C TYR A 212 14.95 13.02 0.02
N ASN A 213 15.35 13.21 1.29
CA ASN A 213 15.91 12.11 2.07
C ASN A 213 14.88 10.98 2.26
N GLN A 214 13.65 11.31 2.64
CA GLN A 214 12.56 10.32 2.77
C GLN A 214 12.25 9.62 1.44
N LEU A 215 12.27 10.36 0.34
CA LEU A 215 12.12 9.84 -1.02
C LEU A 215 13.27 8.90 -1.41
N THR A 216 14.51 9.22 -1.06
CA THR A 216 15.68 8.33 -1.28
C THR A 216 15.53 7.04 -0.48
N TYR A 217 15.18 7.11 0.81
CA TYR A 217 14.94 5.91 1.63
C TYR A 217 13.85 5.01 1.03
N TRP A 218 12.76 5.61 0.54
CA TRP A 218 11.65 4.88 -0.03
C TRP A 218 11.95 4.32 -1.44
N MET A 219 12.43 5.14 -2.37
CA MET A 219 12.61 4.75 -3.78
C MET A 219 13.93 4.04 -4.06
N VAL A 220 14.99 4.28 -3.28
CA VAL A 220 16.26 3.55 -3.45
C VAL A 220 16.24 2.28 -2.62
N TYR A 221 15.85 2.37 -1.34
CA TYR A 221 16.01 1.27 -0.38
C TYR A 221 14.72 0.51 -0.06
N GLY A 222 13.54 1.03 -0.42
CA GLY A 222 12.25 0.39 -0.09
C GLY A 222 11.90 0.46 1.40
N ILE A 223 12.54 1.37 2.15
CA ILE A 223 12.37 1.53 3.60
C ILE A 223 11.61 2.83 3.86
N LEU A 224 10.49 2.74 4.58
CA LEU A 224 9.74 3.90 5.01
C LEU A 224 10.28 4.39 6.37
N GLN A 225 11.05 5.48 6.36
CA GLN A 225 11.53 6.13 7.57
C GLN A 225 10.59 7.30 7.94
N ASP A 226 9.47 6.97 8.61
CA ASP A 226 8.50 7.96 9.07
C ASP A 226 8.05 7.68 10.51
N GLN A 227 8.84 8.15 11.49
CA GLN A 227 8.55 7.96 12.91
C GLN A 227 7.39 8.85 13.41
N HIS A 228 7.04 9.89 12.66
CA HIS A 228 6.11 10.94 13.08
C HIS A 228 4.85 11.02 12.21
N GLY A 229 4.73 10.21 11.16
CA GLY A 229 3.59 10.20 10.23
C GLY A 229 3.54 11.43 9.33
N GLU A 230 4.71 12.06 9.07
CA GLU A 230 4.84 13.34 8.38
C GLU A 230 4.99 13.22 6.86
N PHE A 231 5.33 12.02 6.38
CA PHE A 231 5.49 11.76 4.96
C PHE A 231 4.14 11.43 4.33
N PHE A 232 3.95 11.81 3.06
CA PHE A 232 2.69 11.54 2.36
C PHE A 232 2.47 10.07 2.00
N ILE A 233 3.47 9.19 2.20
CA ILE A 233 3.28 7.74 2.16
C ILE A 233 3.27 7.22 3.59
N GLN A 234 2.16 6.62 3.99
CA GLN A 234 2.00 6.05 5.32
C GLN A 234 1.81 4.54 5.24
N ARG A 235 2.29 3.84 6.25
CA ARG A 235 1.99 2.43 6.45
C ARG A 235 0.64 2.32 7.13
N GLN A 236 -0.25 1.46 6.63
CA GLN A 236 -1.49 1.14 7.32
C GLN A 236 -1.16 0.25 8.54
N ASP A 237 -0.93 0.88 9.70
CA ASP A 237 -0.71 0.13 10.94
C ASP A 237 -2.03 -0.46 11.44
N ARG A 238 -2.07 -1.79 11.54
CA ARG A 238 -3.24 -2.57 11.95
C ARG A 238 -3.53 -2.50 13.46
N LYS A 239 -3.24 -1.37 14.12
CA LYS A 239 -3.44 -1.20 15.56
C LYS A 239 -4.40 -0.06 15.87
N THR A 240 -5.59 -0.48 16.30
CA THR A 240 -6.49 0.20 17.25
C THR A 240 -7.40 1.31 16.73
N GLU A 241 -8.42 0.93 15.97
CA GLU A 241 -9.77 1.46 16.24
C GLU A 241 -10.59 0.33 16.88
N GLY A 242 -10.51 0.26 18.21
CA GLY A 242 -11.45 -0.53 18.99
C GLY A 242 -12.71 0.30 19.20
N HIS A 243 -13.79 -0.06 18.51
CA HIS A 243 -15.08 -0.47 19.07
C HIS A 243 -16.16 -0.41 17.98
N GLU A 244 -16.94 -1.48 17.91
CA GLU A 244 -18.09 -1.73 17.00
C GLU A 244 -17.72 -2.30 15.63
N LEU A 245 -17.54 -3.64 15.61
CA LEU A 245 -17.89 -4.63 14.56
C LEU A 245 -17.09 -5.95 14.74
N SER A 246 -16.82 -6.37 15.98
CA SER A 246 -16.02 -7.57 16.29
C SER A 246 -16.89 -8.82 16.44
N HIS A 247 -17.37 -9.41 15.33
CA HIS A 247 -17.79 -10.82 15.37
C HIS A 247 -17.68 -11.59 14.04
N LEU A 248 -17.26 -10.97 12.94
CA LEU A 248 -17.06 -11.67 11.66
C LEU A 248 -15.58 -11.87 11.29
N ASP A 249 -14.67 -11.09 11.87
CA ASP A 249 -13.25 -11.09 11.50
C ASP A 249 -12.39 -12.11 12.28
N ASP A 250 -12.90 -12.65 13.39
CA ASP A 250 -12.13 -13.58 14.23
C ASP A 250 -11.97 -14.98 13.59
N ILE A 251 -12.83 -15.35 12.65
CA ILE A 251 -12.71 -16.62 11.90
C ILE A 251 -11.66 -16.50 10.80
N THR A 252 -11.52 -15.32 10.17
CA THR A 252 -10.46 -15.08 9.17
C THR A 252 -9.07 -15.01 9.78
N ASN A 253 -8.96 -14.54 11.03
CA ASN A 253 -7.68 -14.35 11.71
C ASN A 253 -7.05 -15.66 12.20
N LEU A 254 -7.82 -16.73 12.39
CA LEU A 254 -7.26 -18.02 12.85
C LEU A 254 -6.63 -18.85 11.72
N MET A 255 -6.91 -18.55 10.44
CA MET A 255 -6.27 -19.20 9.29
C MET A 255 -5.05 -18.44 8.73
N GLN A 256 -4.80 -17.19 9.15
CA GLN A 256 -3.74 -16.30 8.64
C GLN A 256 -2.53 -16.18 9.58
N LYS A 257 -2.08 -17.28 10.17
CA LYS A 257 -0.84 -17.35 10.97
C LYS A 257 0.29 -18.08 10.23
N SER A 258 0.53 -17.71 8.97
CA SER A 258 1.78 -18.01 8.27
C SER A 258 2.58 -16.72 8.10
N THR A 259 3.79 -16.70 8.65
CA THR A 259 4.77 -15.60 8.64
C THR A 259 5.16 -15.11 7.23
N ASP A 260 4.80 -15.85 6.16
CA ASP A 260 5.04 -15.50 4.75
C ASP A 260 4.04 -14.49 4.16
N ASP A 261 2.87 -14.31 4.77
CA ASP A 261 1.78 -13.45 4.22
C ASP A 261 1.95 -11.95 4.53
N GLY A 262 2.89 -11.60 5.43
CA GLY A 262 3.12 -10.20 5.84
C GLY A 262 3.67 -9.32 4.71
N ALA A 263 4.54 -9.85 3.86
CA ALA A 263 5.11 -9.12 2.73
C ALA A 263 4.09 -8.92 1.58
N LEU A 264 3.16 -9.86 1.43
CA LEU A 264 2.14 -9.83 0.39
C LEU A 264 0.98 -8.90 0.74
N THR A 265 0.53 -8.95 2.00
CA THR A 265 -0.43 -7.99 2.55
C THR A 265 0.15 -6.57 2.57
N ASP A 266 1.46 -6.43 2.82
CA ASP A 266 2.17 -5.14 2.73
C ASP A 266 2.12 -4.52 1.32
N TRP A 267 2.14 -5.30 0.24
CA TRP A 267 2.05 -4.78 -1.14
C TRP A 267 0.66 -4.22 -1.47
N HIS A 268 -0.37 -5.03 -1.20
CA HIS A 268 -1.75 -4.73 -1.59
C HIS A 268 -2.42 -3.70 -0.67
N LEU A 269 -2.15 -3.76 0.64
CA LEU A 269 -2.84 -2.95 1.66
C LEU A 269 -1.89 -2.20 2.59
N GLY A 270 -0.59 -2.52 2.59
CA GLY A 270 0.34 -1.98 3.58
C GLY A 270 0.65 -0.49 3.45
N PHE A 271 0.46 0.12 2.28
CA PHE A 271 0.81 1.53 2.07
C PHE A 271 -0.24 2.30 1.27
N HIS A 272 -0.57 3.49 1.77
CA HIS A 272 -1.47 4.44 1.13
C HIS A 272 -0.86 5.85 1.08
N ILE A 273 -1.43 6.70 0.22
CA ILE A 273 -1.09 8.12 0.15
C ILE A 273 -1.99 8.87 1.13
N SER A 274 -1.39 9.64 2.04
CA SER A 274 -2.11 10.58 2.90
C SER A 274 -2.34 11.89 2.16
N LEU A 275 -3.61 12.23 1.90
CA LEU A 275 -3.97 13.46 1.19
C LEU A 275 -3.63 14.72 1.99
N GLU A 276 -3.72 14.65 3.31
CA GLU A 276 -3.42 15.77 4.20
C GLU A 276 -1.94 16.16 4.17
N MET A 277 -1.05 15.18 4.00
CA MET A 277 0.39 15.38 3.99
C MET A 277 0.95 15.54 2.56
N LEU A 278 0.13 15.46 1.53
CA LEU A 278 0.57 15.61 0.14
C LEU A 278 0.77 17.09 -0.20
N PRO A 279 1.96 17.49 -0.70
CA PRO A 279 2.14 18.86 -1.14
C PRO A 279 1.29 19.18 -2.39
N GLU A 280 0.54 20.29 -2.39
CA GLU A 280 -0.41 20.70 -3.44
C GLU A 280 0.28 20.86 -4.82
N TYR A 281 1.56 21.22 -4.84
CA TYR A 281 2.33 21.36 -6.08
C TYR A 281 2.73 20.00 -6.70
N ILE A 282 2.64 18.90 -5.96
CA ILE A 282 2.88 17.52 -6.43
C ILE A 282 1.55 16.90 -6.88
N ASN A 283 1.49 16.53 -8.16
CA ASN A 283 0.30 15.92 -8.74
C ASN A 283 0.06 14.51 -8.16
N MET A 284 -1.21 14.11 -8.01
CA MET A 284 -1.58 12.75 -7.53
C MET A 284 -0.91 11.63 -8.34
N ARG A 285 -0.85 11.77 -9.67
CA ARG A 285 -0.19 10.79 -10.56
C ARG A 285 1.29 10.57 -10.23
N VAL A 286 1.96 11.62 -9.76
CA VAL A 286 3.37 11.58 -9.36
C VAL A 286 3.49 10.89 -8.01
N ALA A 287 2.61 11.21 -7.06
CA ALA A 287 2.54 10.52 -5.77
C ALA A 287 2.26 9.01 -5.92
N GLU A 288 1.33 8.62 -6.81
CA GLU A 288 1.08 7.22 -7.18
C GLU A 288 2.31 6.55 -7.78
N SER A 289 3.06 7.29 -8.62
CA SER A 289 4.32 6.81 -9.21
C SER A 289 5.39 6.56 -8.16
N ILE A 290 5.52 7.44 -7.16
CA ILE A 290 6.44 7.30 -6.02
C ILE A 290 6.01 6.10 -5.15
N LEU A 291 4.71 5.95 -4.86
CA LEU A 291 4.18 4.84 -4.10
C LEU A 291 4.49 3.51 -4.79
N PHE A 292 4.19 3.41 -6.08
CA PHE A 292 4.48 2.21 -6.88
C PHE A 292 5.99 1.91 -6.92
N ALA A 293 6.83 2.91 -7.18
CA ALA A 293 8.28 2.72 -7.29
C ALA A 293 8.87 2.16 -6.00
N GLY A 294 8.55 2.74 -4.84
CA GLY A 294 9.09 2.22 -3.57
C GLY A 294 8.45 0.90 -3.13
N LYS A 295 7.17 0.65 -3.43
CA LYS A 295 6.57 -0.69 -3.26
C LYS A 295 7.36 -1.72 -4.08
N ALA A 296 7.63 -1.44 -5.36
CA ALA A 296 8.36 -2.32 -6.27
C ALA A 296 9.78 -2.58 -5.76
N VAL A 297 10.49 -1.54 -5.34
CA VAL A 297 11.84 -1.65 -4.80
C VAL A 297 11.89 -2.43 -3.49
N LYS A 298 10.91 -2.25 -2.60
CA LYS A 298 10.78 -3.04 -1.36
C LYS A 298 10.63 -4.53 -1.64
N VAL A 299 9.79 -4.89 -2.62
CA VAL A 299 9.57 -6.28 -3.06
C VAL A 299 10.82 -6.88 -3.69
N LEU A 300 11.50 -6.11 -4.55
CA LEU A 300 12.72 -6.56 -5.22
C LEU A 300 13.88 -6.75 -4.23
N ARG A 301 14.00 -5.91 -3.19
CA ARG A 301 15.05 -6.04 -2.18
C ARG A 301 14.77 -7.13 -1.13
N ASN A 302 13.51 -7.42 -0.85
CA ASN A 302 13.10 -8.43 0.15
C ASN A 302 12.29 -9.56 -0.51
N PRO A 303 12.91 -10.44 -1.33
CA PRO A 303 12.23 -11.62 -1.84
C PRO A 303 11.94 -12.60 -0.70
N THR A 304 10.75 -13.22 -0.71
CA THR A 304 10.34 -14.22 0.28
C THR A 304 11.32 -15.41 0.27
N SER A 305 11.59 -16.02 1.43
CA SER A 305 12.60 -17.08 1.61
C SER A 305 12.38 -18.31 0.71
N SER A 306 11.14 -18.59 0.33
CA SER A 306 10.77 -19.65 -0.62
C SER A 306 11.39 -19.46 -2.01
N PHE A 307 11.48 -18.23 -2.49
CA PHE A 307 12.08 -17.92 -3.80
C PHE A 307 13.61 -18.10 -3.81
N ARG A 308 14.29 -17.73 -2.72
CA ARG A 308 15.76 -17.93 -2.58
C ARG A 308 16.16 -19.42 -2.58
N LEU A 309 15.30 -20.28 -2.05
CA LEU A 309 15.51 -21.74 -2.04
C LEU A 309 15.25 -22.38 -3.41
N GLN A 310 14.34 -21.82 -4.21
CA GLN A 310 14.02 -22.36 -5.52
C GLN A 310 15.11 -22.06 -6.57
N GLU A 311 15.73 -20.87 -6.53
CA GLU A 311 16.88 -20.53 -7.39
C GLU A 311 18.09 -21.46 -7.14
N SER A 312 18.28 -21.93 -5.91
CA SER A 312 19.37 -22.86 -5.58
C SER A 312 19.10 -24.29 -6.09
N SER A 313 17.86 -24.76 -6.14
CA SER A 313 17.50 -26.04 -6.77
C SER A 313 17.55 -26.01 -8.31
N VAL A 314 17.16 -24.90 -8.95
CA VAL A 314 17.26 -24.76 -10.42
C VAL A 314 18.73 -24.81 -10.87
N ARG A 315 19.65 -24.20 -10.10
CA ARG A 315 21.10 -24.21 -10.41
C ARG A 315 21.77 -25.59 -10.26
N GLN A 316 21.29 -26.48 -9.39
CA GLN A 316 21.84 -27.85 -9.31
C GLN A 316 21.52 -28.71 -10.53
N SER A 317 20.49 -28.36 -11.31
CA SER A 317 20.16 -29.08 -12.55
C SER A 317 21.02 -28.66 -13.75
N VAL A 318 21.65 -27.48 -13.70
CA VAL A 318 22.44 -26.92 -14.82
C VAL A 318 23.94 -27.30 -14.73
N LEU A 319 24.41 -27.89 -13.62
CA LEU A 319 25.79 -28.35 -13.45
C LEU A 319 25.99 -29.87 -13.44
N LYS A 320 24.92 -30.67 -13.63
CA LYS A 320 25.04 -32.13 -13.80
C LYS A 320 25.22 -32.54 -15.26
N GLY A 321 26.23 -31.97 -15.89
CA GLY A 321 26.81 -32.45 -17.14
C GLY A 321 28.32 -32.54 -16.98
N SER A 322 28.84 -33.77 -16.91
CA SER A 322 30.27 -34.14 -16.87
C SER A 322 30.93 -34.31 -15.50
N CYS A 323 30.97 -35.55 -15.01
CA CYS A 323 32.20 -36.32 -14.74
C CYS A 323 31.85 -37.61 -13.94
N ARG A 324 32.15 -38.76 -14.52
CA ARG A 324 32.14 -40.09 -13.87
C ARG A 324 33.55 -40.38 -13.31
N VAL A 325 33.62 -41.32 -12.34
CA VAL A 325 34.80 -42.11 -11.87
C VAL A 325 35.66 -41.38 -10.80
N GLN A 326 36.06 -41.87 -9.60
CA GLN A 326 36.11 -43.18 -8.89
C GLN A 326 36.40 -42.98 -7.37
N GLY A 327 35.89 -43.87 -6.49
CA GLY A 327 36.63 -44.47 -5.34
C GLY A 327 36.78 -43.76 -3.97
N PHE A 328 36.13 -44.34 -2.91
CA PHE A 328 36.60 -44.72 -1.54
C PHE A 328 37.79 -43.94 -0.87
N LEU A 329 37.90 -43.62 0.44
CA LEU A 329 37.39 -44.11 1.74
C LEU A 329 37.71 -43.07 2.86
N GLY A 330 36.87 -42.91 3.90
CA GLY A 330 37.31 -42.81 5.31
C GLY A 330 37.53 -41.45 6.03
N THR A 331 36.69 -41.23 7.08
CA THR A 331 37.09 -40.85 8.47
C THR A 331 37.27 -39.35 8.87
N PHE A 332 36.43 -38.93 9.84
CA PHE A 332 36.48 -37.87 10.91
C PHE A 332 37.57 -36.77 10.89
N GLY A 333 37.38 -35.52 11.33
CA GLY A 333 36.44 -34.91 12.26
C GLY A 333 36.69 -33.38 12.38
N LEU A 334 35.94 -32.74 13.29
CA LEU A 334 35.87 -31.29 13.54
C LEU A 334 37.22 -30.54 13.57
N GLU A 335 37.25 -29.39 12.88
CA GLU A 335 37.92 -28.20 13.41
C GLU A 335 37.17 -26.93 12.96
N ARG A 336 36.76 -26.14 13.96
CA ARG A 336 36.22 -24.79 13.80
C ARG A 336 37.35 -23.89 13.33
N GLU A 337 37.28 -23.46 12.09
CA GLU A 337 37.88 -22.20 11.67
C GLU A 337 36.81 -21.39 10.94
N ILE A 338 36.71 -20.12 11.33
CA ILE A 338 35.85 -19.12 10.71
C ILE A 338 36.62 -18.59 9.50
N PRO A 339 36.12 -18.71 8.26
CA PRO A 339 36.59 -17.87 7.17
C PRO A 339 35.50 -16.84 6.87
N GLN A 340 35.80 -15.61 7.25
CA GLN A 340 35.22 -14.43 6.61
C GLN A 340 35.59 -14.47 5.12
N SER A 341 34.69 -13.94 4.28
CA SER A 341 34.81 -13.70 2.84
C SER A 341 34.61 -14.89 1.88
N SER A 342 33.38 -15.02 1.39
CA SER A 342 33.09 -14.92 -0.04
C SER A 342 31.58 -14.88 -0.24
N ASN A 343 31.08 -13.68 -0.57
CA ASN A 343 29.74 -13.47 -1.10
C ASN A 343 29.61 -14.28 -2.40
N LEU A 344 29.05 -15.48 -2.32
CA LEU A 344 28.48 -16.15 -3.48
C LEU A 344 27.21 -15.38 -3.82
N ILE A 345 27.37 -14.49 -4.80
CA ILE A 345 26.39 -13.57 -5.37
C ILE A 345 25.02 -14.24 -5.47
N ALA A 346 24.17 -14.00 -4.47
CA ALA A 346 22.75 -13.90 -4.68
C ALA A 346 22.59 -12.75 -5.67
N GLU A 347 22.06 -13.02 -6.86
CA GLU A 347 21.80 -11.95 -7.82
C GLU A 347 20.81 -10.98 -7.16
N ASP A 348 21.29 -9.82 -6.75
CA ASP A 348 20.45 -8.74 -6.26
C ASP A 348 19.43 -8.43 -7.37
N LEU A 349 18.14 -8.70 -7.12
CA LEU A 349 17.03 -8.48 -8.07
C LEU A 349 16.94 -7.01 -8.54
N LEU A 350 17.58 -6.11 -7.80
CA LEU A 350 17.96 -4.77 -8.23
C LEU A 350 19.48 -4.62 -8.14
N PRO A 351 20.19 -4.55 -9.28
CA PRO A 351 21.62 -4.29 -9.29
C PRO A 351 21.97 -3.00 -8.55
N GLN A 352 23.06 -3.02 -7.79
CA GLN A 352 23.52 -1.83 -7.04
C GLN A 352 23.78 -0.64 -7.96
N SER A 353 24.20 -0.87 -9.21
CA SER A 353 24.36 0.18 -10.22
C SER A 353 23.07 0.94 -10.57
N GLU A 354 21.90 0.27 -10.55
CA GLU A 354 20.61 0.91 -10.79
C GLU A 354 20.16 1.69 -9.55
N ALA A 355 20.44 1.16 -8.35
CA ALA A 355 20.22 1.90 -7.11
C ALA A 355 21.09 3.18 -7.05
N ASP A 356 22.34 3.12 -7.48
CA ASP A 356 23.25 4.26 -7.55
C ASP A 356 22.78 5.30 -8.58
N LYS A 357 22.24 4.87 -9.72
CA LYS A 357 21.61 5.78 -10.71
C LYS A 357 20.41 6.51 -10.11
N ILE A 358 19.50 5.78 -9.44
CA ILE A 358 18.33 6.38 -8.79
C ILE A 358 18.78 7.40 -7.73
N ASP A 359 19.76 7.04 -6.90
CA ASP A 359 20.31 7.93 -5.88
C ASP A 359 21.00 9.17 -6.48
N ALA A 360 21.74 9.02 -7.58
CA ALA A 360 22.35 10.14 -8.29
C ALA A 360 21.29 11.13 -8.82
N MET A 361 20.21 10.63 -9.43
CA MET A 361 19.10 11.47 -9.93
C MET A 361 18.42 12.25 -8.80
N LEU A 362 18.22 11.63 -7.63
CA LEU A 362 17.63 12.31 -6.47
C LEU A 362 18.61 13.31 -5.83
N LYS A 363 19.91 13.00 -5.81
CA LYS A 363 20.96 13.93 -5.33
C LYS A 363 21.08 15.18 -6.19
N GLU A 364 20.97 15.05 -7.51
CA GLU A 364 20.95 16.19 -8.44
C GLU A 364 19.77 17.13 -8.12
N LEU A 365 18.56 16.57 -7.95
CA LEU A 365 17.39 17.35 -7.55
C LEU A 365 17.54 18.00 -6.17
N LYS A 366 18.15 17.28 -5.22
CA LYS A 366 18.41 17.79 -3.87
C LYS A 366 19.37 18.99 -3.83
N GLN A 367 20.32 19.05 -4.77
CA GLN A 367 21.28 20.16 -4.86
C GLN A 367 20.68 21.43 -5.47
N SER A 368 19.60 21.32 -6.24
CA SER A 368 18.92 22.49 -6.79
C SER A 368 18.32 23.38 -5.69
N SER A 369 18.47 24.70 -5.82
CA SER A 369 17.95 25.68 -4.86
C SER A 369 16.45 25.90 -5.00
N GLU A 370 15.91 25.68 -6.19
CA GLU A 370 14.50 25.87 -6.52
C GLU A 370 13.83 24.55 -6.90
N PHE A 371 12.57 24.38 -6.48
CA PHE A 371 11.79 23.20 -6.83
C PHE A 371 11.32 23.27 -8.28
N GLN A 372 12.02 22.56 -9.15
CA GLN A 372 11.64 22.44 -10.57
C GLN A 372 10.70 21.26 -10.78
N LYS A 373 9.39 21.56 -10.87
CA LYS A 373 8.33 20.54 -11.05
C LYS A 373 8.60 19.57 -12.21
N ARG A 374 9.07 20.07 -13.37
CA ARG A 374 9.30 19.23 -14.56
C ARG A 374 10.44 18.24 -14.39
N LEU A 375 11.58 18.67 -13.82
CA LEU A 375 12.72 17.78 -13.58
C LEU A 375 12.36 16.72 -12.53
N PHE A 376 11.64 17.12 -11.48
CA PHE A 376 11.14 16.20 -10.46
C PHE A 376 10.21 15.12 -11.07
N GLU A 377 9.23 15.53 -11.88
CA GLU A 377 8.30 14.60 -12.56
C GLU A 377 9.03 13.67 -13.53
N SER A 378 9.97 14.19 -14.31
CA SER A 378 10.78 13.40 -15.24
C SER A 378 11.64 12.38 -14.50
N ALA A 379 12.31 12.78 -13.42
CA ALA A 379 13.15 11.89 -12.63
C ALA A 379 12.33 10.76 -12.02
N ILE A 380 11.17 11.07 -11.42
CA ILE A 380 10.27 10.05 -10.86
C ILE A 380 9.73 9.10 -11.93
N SER A 381 9.39 9.62 -13.12
CA SER A 381 8.95 8.77 -14.23
C SER A 381 10.05 7.80 -14.66
N SER A 382 11.30 8.24 -14.73
CA SER A 382 12.45 7.37 -15.00
C SER A 382 12.65 6.32 -13.92
N ILE A 383 12.62 6.70 -12.64
CA ILE A 383 12.75 5.78 -11.49
C ILE A 383 11.64 4.72 -11.53
N ARG A 384 10.38 5.14 -11.78
CA ARG A 384 9.24 4.23 -11.94
C ARG A 384 9.47 3.25 -13.08
N THR A 385 10.02 3.70 -14.20
CA THR A 385 10.29 2.86 -15.38
C THR A 385 11.37 1.82 -15.08
N ILE A 386 12.45 2.21 -14.40
CA ILE A 386 13.52 1.28 -13.95
C ILE A 386 12.92 0.22 -13.01
N ALA A 387 12.19 0.63 -11.98
CA ALA A 387 11.56 -0.29 -11.03
C ALA A 387 10.55 -1.23 -11.73
N ALA A 388 9.74 -0.70 -12.67
CA ALA A 388 8.79 -1.49 -13.44
C ALA A 388 9.47 -2.52 -14.35
N ASN A 389 10.58 -2.16 -15.00
CA ASN A 389 11.33 -3.06 -15.87
C ASN A 389 11.92 -4.24 -15.09
N HIS A 390 12.50 -3.99 -13.91
CA HIS A 390 13.01 -5.07 -13.05
C HIS A 390 11.89 -5.95 -12.49
N LEU A 391 10.77 -5.34 -12.09
CA LEU A 391 9.60 -6.11 -11.65
C LEU A 391 9.05 -6.97 -12.80
N TRP A 392 9.01 -6.44 -14.02
CA TRP A 392 8.60 -7.19 -15.21
C TRP A 392 9.56 -8.37 -15.49
N GLN A 393 10.87 -8.15 -15.43
CA GLN A 393 11.87 -9.21 -15.62
C GLN A 393 11.69 -10.33 -14.57
N LEU A 394 11.47 -9.96 -13.31
CA LEU A 394 11.20 -10.92 -12.23
C LEU A 394 9.92 -11.75 -12.52
N VAL A 395 8.84 -11.09 -12.92
CA VAL A 395 7.51 -11.72 -13.04
C VAL A 395 7.37 -12.53 -14.33
N VAL A 396 7.81 -11.98 -15.47
CA VAL A 396 7.61 -12.59 -16.78
C VAL A 396 8.73 -13.57 -17.11
N VAL A 397 9.98 -13.23 -16.83
CA VAL A 397 11.13 -14.06 -17.23
C VAL A 397 11.50 -15.07 -16.15
N ARG A 398 11.62 -14.64 -14.87
CA ARG A 398 12.03 -15.55 -13.79
C ARG A 398 10.88 -16.41 -13.26
N ALA A 399 9.70 -15.84 -13.10
CA ALA A 399 8.53 -16.55 -12.56
C ALA A 399 7.59 -17.14 -13.64
N ASP A 400 7.89 -16.94 -14.93
CA ASP A 400 7.12 -17.46 -16.07
C ASP A 400 5.60 -17.23 -15.95
N LEU A 401 5.19 -15.97 -15.75
CA LEU A 401 3.78 -15.59 -15.69
C LEU A 401 2.96 -16.14 -16.87
N ASN A 402 3.54 -16.24 -18.06
CA ASN A 402 2.85 -16.73 -19.23
C ASN A 402 2.49 -18.23 -19.11
N GLY A 403 3.40 -19.05 -18.58
CA GLY A 403 3.12 -20.45 -18.24
C GLY A 403 1.99 -20.58 -17.21
N HIS A 404 2.01 -19.77 -16.16
CA HIS A 404 0.96 -19.75 -15.13
C HIS A 404 -0.40 -19.29 -15.67
N LEU A 405 -0.45 -18.26 -16.53
CA LEU A 405 -1.69 -17.81 -17.20
C LEU A 405 -2.24 -18.88 -18.14
N LYS A 406 -1.37 -19.58 -18.87
CA LYS A 406 -1.76 -20.73 -19.70
C LYS A 406 -2.34 -21.84 -18.84
N ALA A 407 -1.75 -22.15 -17.68
CA ALA A 407 -2.31 -23.13 -16.75
C ALA A 407 -3.69 -22.71 -16.22
N LEU A 408 -3.87 -21.43 -15.82
CA LEU A 408 -5.17 -20.92 -15.40
C LEU A 408 -6.22 -21.06 -16.50
N LYS A 409 -5.86 -20.77 -17.76
CA LYS A 409 -6.74 -21.00 -18.90
C LYS A 409 -7.07 -22.48 -19.08
N ASP A 410 -6.05 -23.34 -19.07
CA ASP A 410 -6.18 -24.76 -19.34
C ASP A 410 -7.10 -25.45 -18.32
N TYR A 411 -6.96 -25.10 -17.05
CA TYR A 411 -7.70 -25.71 -15.95
C TYR A 411 -8.99 -24.94 -15.55
N PHE A 412 -8.95 -23.62 -15.36
CA PHE A 412 -10.15 -22.86 -14.92
C PHE A 412 -11.14 -22.56 -16.05
N LEU A 413 -10.67 -22.40 -17.29
CA LEU A 413 -11.54 -22.16 -18.46
C LEU A 413 -11.84 -23.43 -19.26
N LEU A 414 -11.48 -24.61 -18.73
CA LEU A 414 -11.68 -25.92 -19.34
C LEU A 414 -11.12 -26.04 -20.77
N ALA A 415 -9.98 -25.39 -21.07
CA ALA A 415 -9.39 -25.52 -22.41
C ALA A 415 -8.84 -26.93 -22.66
N LYS A 416 -8.36 -27.62 -21.61
CA LYS A 416 -8.08 -29.07 -21.63
C LYS A 416 -9.37 -29.86 -21.43
N GLY A 417 -10.22 -29.85 -22.45
CA GLY A 417 -11.55 -30.48 -22.40
C GLY A 417 -11.51 -32.00 -22.25
N ASP A 418 -10.45 -32.65 -22.73
CA ASP A 418 -10.15 -34.07 -22.59
C ASP A 418 -9.91 -34.49 -21.13
N PHE A 419 -9.09 -33.73 -20.40
CA PHE A 419 -8.85 -33.94 -18.98
C PHE A 419 -10.15 -33.89 -18.17
N PHE A 420 -10.95 -32.84 -18.35
CA PHE A 420 -12.22 -32.71 -17.63
C PHE A 420 -13.27 -33.73 -18.08
N GLN A 421 -13.23 -34.17 -19.34
CA GLN A 421 -14.09 -35.25 -19.81
C GLN A 421 -13.73 -36.58 -19.12
N CYS A 422 -12.45 -36.95 -19.07
CA CYS A 422 -12.02 -38.15 -18.34
C CYS A 422 -12.34 -38.04 -16.85
N PHE A 423 -12.09 -36.88 -16.22
CA PHE A 423 -12.44 -36.65 -14.82
C PHE A 423 -13.93 -36.86 -14.54
N LEU A 424 -14.83 -36.26 -15.34
CA LEU A 424 -16.28 -36.38 -15.19
C LEU A 424 -16.80 -37.78 -15.54
N GLU A 425 -16.06 -38.57 -16.34
CA GLU A 425 -16.34 -39.98 -16.59
C GLU A 425 -16.03 -40.86 -15.39
N GLU A 426 -14.83 -40.72 -14.81
CA GLU A 426 -14.37 -41.51 -13.66
C GLU A 426 -15.15 -41.15 -12.38
N SER A 427 -15.43 -39.87 -12.15
CA SER A 427 -16.15 -39.39 -10.96
C SER A 427 -17.67 -39.55 -11.06
N ARG A 428 -18.23 -40.00 -12.20
CA ARG A 428 -19.69 -40.07 -12.42
C ARG A 428 -20.42 -40.90 -11.36
N GLN A 429 -19.85 -42.04 -10.98
CA GLN A 429 -20.49 -42.94 -10.02
C GLN A 429 -20.56 -42.31 -8.63
N LEU A 430 -19.54 -41.54 -8.25
CA LEU A 430 -19.47 -40.79 -7.00
C LEU A 430 -20.45 -39.61 -7.02
N MET A 431 -20.53 -38.88 -8.14
CA MET A 431 -21.38 -37.69 -8.28
C MET A 431 -22.87 -37.98 -8.44
N ARG A 432 -23.29 -39.26 -8.52
CA ARG A 432 -24.71 -39.65 -8.49
C ARG A 432 -25.35 -39.57 -7.12
N LEU A 433 -24.54 -39.70 -6.07
CA LEU A 433 -24.98 -39.56 -4.68
C LEU A 433 -24.68 -38.14 -4.21
N PRO A 434 -25.46 -37.58 -3.26
CA PRO A 434 -25.12 -36.28 -2.69
C PRO A 434 -23.74 -36.35 -2.01
N PRO A 435 -22.93 -35.28 -2.08
CA PRO A 435 -21.59 -35.28 -1.52
C PRO A 435 -21.61 -35.45 -0.01
N ARG A 436 -20.72 -36.30 0.50
CA ARG A 436 -20.48 -36.44 1.94
C ARG A 436 -19.60 -35.29 2.42
N GLN A 437 -20.07 -34.50 3.38
CA GLN A 437 -19.43 -33.24 3.80
C GLN A 437 -17.97 -33.40 4.26
N SER A 438 -17.57 -34.57 4.79
CA SER A 438 -16.22 -34.81 5.31
C SER A 438 -15.28 -35.55 4.34
N THR A 439 -15.79 -36.34 3.39
CA THR A 439 -14.96 -37.19 2.50
C THR A 439 -15.00 -36.77 1.04
N ALA A 440 -15.95 -35.95 0.62
CA ALA A 440 -16.17 -35.64 -0.80
C ALA A 440 -14.94 -35.04 -1.51
N GLU A 441 -14.10 -34.27 -0.81
CA GLU A 441 -12.87 -33.73 -1.39
C GLU A 441 -11.84 -34.83 -1.68
N ALA A 442 -11.56 -35.68 -0.69
CA ALA A 442 -10.62 -36.78 -0.83
C ALA A 442 -11.09 -37.82 -1.86
N ASP A 443 -12.40 -38.12 -1.86
CA ASP A 443 -13.02 -39.07 -2.78
C ASP A 443 -12.95 -38.58 -4.24
N LEU A 444 -13.05 -37.26 -4.48
CA LEU A 444 -12.91 -36.67 -5.82
C LEU A 444 -11.45 -36.44 -6.25
N MET A 445 -10.52 -36.30 -5.30
CA MET A 445 -9.10 -36.11 -5.60
C MET A 445 -8.52 -37.33 -6.33
N VAL A 446 -8.95 -38.54 -5.99
CA VAL A 446 -8.47 -39.77 -6.64
C VAL A 446 -8.84 -39.84 -8.12
N PRO A 447 -10.12 -39.71 -8.54
CA PRO A 447 -10.50 -39.56 -9.95
C PRO A 447 -9.80 -38.39 -10.65
N PHE A 448 -9.56 -37.28 -9.95
CA PHE A 448 -8.87 -36.11 -10.50
C PHE A 448 -7.41 -36.42 -10.85
N GLN A 449 -6.68 -37.08 -9.97
CA GLN A 449 -5.31 -37.54 -10.23
C GLN A 449 -5.25 -38.64 -11.30
N LEU A 450 -6.20 -39.58 -11.30
CA LEU A 450 -6.28 -40.61 -12.34
C LEU A 450 -6.56 -40.02 -13.73
N ALA A 451 -7.45 -39.03 -13.82
CA ALA A 451 -7.68 -38.30 -15.06
C ALA A 451 -6.42 -37.58 -15.54
N ALA A 452 -5.65 -37.01 -14.60
CA ALA A 452 -4.38 -36.37 -14.92
C ALA A 452 -3.38 -37.37 -15.49
N LEU A 453 -3.19 -38.53 -14.85
CA LEU A 453 -2.31 -39.59 -15.36
C LEU A 453 -2.71 -40.12 -16.75
N LYS A 454 -4.01 -40.07 -17.09
CA LYS A 454 -4.52 -40.56 -18.38
C LYS A 454 -4.39 -39.54 -19.52
N THR A 455 -4.40 -38.24 -19.23
CA THR A 455 -4.60 -37.19 -20.25
C THR A 455 -3.55 -36.08 -20.20
N VAL A 456 -2.97 -35.81 -19.03
CA VAL A 456 -1.93 -34.80 -18.86
C VAL A 456 -0.58 -35.46 -19.18
N SER A 457 0.14 -34.90 -20.14
CA SER A 457 1.53 -35.27 -20.42
C SER A 457 2.43 -34.93 -19.22
N ASP A 458 3.44 -35.76 -18.94
CA ASP A 458 4.47 -35.53 -17.90
C ASP A 458 5.20 -34.17 -18.01
N GLU A 459 5.08 -33.48 -19.15
CA GLU A 459 5.67 -32.16 -19.41
C GLU A 459 4.98 -30.99 -18.69
N ASP A 460 3.80 -31.16 -18.08
CA ASP A 460 3.06 -30.06 -17.45
C ASP A 460 3.48 -29.79 -16.00
N LYS A 461 4.46 -28.90 -15.87
CA LYS A 461 5.03 -28.45 -14.58
C LYS A 461 4.02 -27.77 -13.63
N TYR A 462 2.86 -27.34 -14.13
CA TYR A 462 1.90 -26.54 -13.35
C TYR A 462 0.75 -27.35 -12.77
N PHE A 463 0.55 -28.60 -13.21
CA PHE A 463 -0.53 -29.46 -12.69
C PHE A 463 -0.47 -29.67 -11.17
N PRO A 464 0.69 -29.91 -10.52
CA PRO A 464 0.76 -30.09 -9.07
C PRO A 464 0.29 -28.89 -8.24
N ARG A 465 0.17 -27.71 -8.87
CA ARG A 465 -0.31 -26.48 -8.23
C ARG A 465 -1.84 -26.34 -8.26
N VAL A 466 -2.51 -27.20 -9.02
CA VAL A 466 -3.97 -27.21 -9.14
C VAL A 466 -4.52 -28.25 -8.17
N SER A 467 -5.34 -27.80 -7.22
CA SER A 467 -6.03 -28.68 -6.28
C SER A 467 -7.53 -28.53 -6.42
N LEU A 468 -8.25 -29.64 -6.25
CA LEU A 468 -9.70 -29.63 -6.18
C LEU A 468 -10.12 -29.37 -4.74
N ARG A 469 -10.97 -28.36 -4.52
CA ARG A 469 -11.59 -28.08 -3.21
C ARG A 469 -13.09 -28.18 -3.27
N MET A 470 -13.66 -28.74 -2.21
CA MET A 470 -15.10 -28.71 -1.95
C MET A 470 -15.35 -27.72 -0.80
N PRO A 471 -15.88 -26.51 -1.07
CA PRO A 471 -16.31 -25.63 0.01
C PRO A 471 -17.44 -26.35 0.78
N SER A 472 -17.21 -26.60 2.07
CA SER A 472 -18.20 -27.19 2.96
C SER A 472 -19.49 -26.38 2.93
N PHE A 473 -20.61 -27.00 2.59
CA PHE A 473 -21.92 -26.39 2.76
C PHE A 473 -22.23 -26.30 4.25
N GLY A 474 -22.10 -25.09 4.81
CA GLY A 474 -22.83 -24.66 6.01
C GLY A 474 -21.99 -24.44 7.27
N ILE A 475 -21.67 -23.17 7.55
CA ILE A 475 -22.00 -22.48 8.81
C ILE A 475 -22.31 -21.04 8.42
N ASN A 476 -23.56 -20.59 8.64
CA ASN A 476 -24.00 -19.22 8.97
C ASN A 476 -25.55 -19.21 9.02
N MET A 477 -26.10 -19.87 10.05
CA MET A 477 -27.40 -19.47 10.60
C MET A 477 -27.17 -19.26 12.08
N THR A 478 -26.84 -18.03 12.45
CA THR A 478 -27.00 -17.57 13.82
C THR A 478 -28.48 -17.64 14.15
N ALA A 479 -28.82 -18.58 15.03
CA ALA A 479 -30.09 -18.57 15.74
C ALA A 479 -30.16 -17.28 16.57
N THR A 480 -30.71 -16.21 15.99
CA THR A 480 -31.21 -15.08 16.76
C THR A 480 -32.70 -15.30 16.94
N GLN A 481 -33.06 -15.45 18.21
CA GLN A 481 -34.44 -15.47 18.70
C GLN A 481 -35.22 -14.31 18.06
N VAL A 482 -36.28 -14.63 17.34
CA VAL A 482 -37.35 -13.67 17.07
C VAL A 482 -38.67 -14.35 17.39
N ASP A 483 -39.36 -13.69 18.31
CA ASP A 483 -40.62 -14.00 18.96
C ASP A 483 -41.70 -14.69 18.11
N PHE A 484 -42.37 -15.65 18.76
CA PHE A 484 -43.64 -16.22 18.30
C PHE A 484 -44.77 -15.19 18.32
N PRO A 485 -45.54 -14.98 17.24
CA PRO A 485 -46.89 -14.45 17.35
C PRO A 485 -47.88 -15.62 17.45
N LYS A 486 -48.72 -15.52 18.48
CA LYS A 486 -49.77 -16.44 18.87
C LYS A 486 -50.75 -16.77 17.73
N LEU A 487 -51.10 -18.05 17.67
CA LEU A 487 -52.25 -18.62 17.00
C LEU A 487 -53.55 -17.93 17.47
N LYS A 488 -54.31 -17.33 16.55
CA LYS A 488 -55.75 -17.10 16.72
C LYS A 488 -56.50 -18.00 15.75
N SER A 489 -57.25 -18.95 16.30
CA SER A 489 -58.24 -19.74 15.58
C SER A 489 -59.43 -18.86 15.23
N ASN A 490 -59.85 -18.88 13.97
CA ASN A 490 -61.26 -18.71 13.63
C ASN A 490 -61.66 -19.85 12.70
N ALA A 491 -62.86 -20.36 12.97
CA ALA A 491 -63.49 -21.49 12.32
C ALA A 491 -63.75 -21.20 10.83
N ASP A 492 -63.14 -22.00 9.96
CA ASP A 492 -63.84 -22.72 8.90
C ASP A 492 -62.85 -23.67 8.24
N GLY A 493 -63.14 -24.96 8.37
CA GLY A 493 -62.28 -26.05 7.90
C GLY A 493 -62.30 -26.15 6.39
N ASN A 494 -61.33 -25.53 5.72
CA ASN A 494 -60.94 -25.87 4.36
C ASN A 494 -59.42 -25.80 4.21
N LEU A 495 -58.78 -26.98 4.15
CA LEU A 495 -57.38 -27.14 3.83
C LEU A 495 -57.17 -26.94 2.32
N VAL A 496 -56.74 -25.74 1.94
CA VAL A 496 -56.10 -25.47 0.64
C VAL A 496 -54.64 -25.12 0.93
N PRO A 497 -53.63 -25.86 0.42
CA PRO A 497 -52.25 -25.43 0.58
C PRO A 497 -51.99 -24.26 -0.37
N LEU A 498 -52.06 -23.03 0.17
CA LEU A 498 -51.61 -21.83 -0.53
C LEU A 498 -50.08 -21.79 -0.53
N GLN A 499 -49.55 -21.86 -1.74
CA GLN A 499 -48.15 -21.78 -2.10
C GLN A 499 -47.60 -20.38 -1.76
N GLY A 500 -46.50 -20.33 -0.98
CA GLY A 500 -45.87 -19.09 -0.60
C GLY A 500 -44.74 -19.27 0.40
N ARG A 501 -43.62 -19.85 -0.02
CA ARG A 501 -42.36 -19.74 0.71
C ARG A 501 -41.22 -19.52 -0.27
N THR A 502 -40.74 -18.29 -0.31
CA THR A 502 -39.45 -17.87 -0.86
C THR A 502 -38.35 -18.65 -0.13
N LEU A 503 -38.01 -19.80 -0.70
CA LEU A 503 -36.80 -20.55 -0.35
C LEU A 503 -35.66 -19.85 -1.09
N VAL A 504 -34.69 -19.31 -0.36
CA VAL A 504 -33.35 -19.08 -0.90
C VAL A 504 -32.93 -20.40 -1.56
N GLU A 505 -32.66 -20.36 -2.86
CA GLU A 505 -32.37 -21.51 -3.72
C GLU A 505 -31.43 -22.51 -3.02
N SER A 506 -32.02 -23.59 -2.49
CA SER A 506 -31.31 -24.82 -2.19
C SER A 506 -30.57 -25.22 -3.47
N SER A 507 -29.25 -25.33 -3.41
CA SER A 507 -28.43 -25.85 -4.51
C SER A 507 -29.08 -27.10 -5.07
N LEU A 508 -29.60 -27.00 -6.30
CA LEU A 508 -30.36 -28.06 -6.97
C LEU A 508 -29.51 -29.33 -7.19
N ASP A 509 -28.19 -29.20 -7.10
CA ASP A 509 -27.23 -30.31 -7.14
C ASP A 509 -26.17 -30.11 -6.05
N GLY A 510 -25.98 -31.11 -5.18
CA GLY A 510 -25.02 -31.03 -4.08
C GLY A 510 -23.57 -30.80 -4.53
N TRP A 511 -23.26 -31.14 -5.78
CA TRP A 511 -21.92 -30.99 -6.37
C TRP A 511 -21.67 -29.62 -7.01
N ASP A 512 -22.60 -28.68 -6.89
CA ASP A 512 -22.45 -27.31 -7.39
C ASP A 512 -21.33 -26.53 -6.67
N GLY A 513 -20.84 -27.03 -5.53
CA GLY A 513 -19.73 -26.47 -4.78
C GLY A 513 -18.33 -26.73 -5.39
N VAL A 514 -18.18 -27.73 -6.26
CA VAL A 514 -16.87 -28.18 -6.77
C VAL A 514 -16.07 -27.01 -7.35
N ALA A 515 -14.87 -26.80 -6.84
CA ALA A 515 -14.03 -25.68 -7.24
C ALA A 515 -12.57 -26.09 -7.39
N LEU A 516 -11.85 -25.40 -8.27
CA LEU A 516 -10.41 -25.46 -8.32
C LEU A 516 -9.79 -24.36 -7.47
N GLU A 517 -8.70 -24.70 -6.79
CA GLU A 517 -7.76 -23.79 -6.18
C GLU A 517 -6.42 -23.89 -6.93
N TYR A 518 -5.73 -22.75 -7.01
CA TYR A 518 -4.43 -22.65 -7.64
C TYR A 518 -3.41 -22.10 -6.64
N SER A 519 -2.39 -22.91 -6.31
CA SER A 519 -1.30 -22.46 -5.46
C SER A 519 -0.32 -21.60 -6.27
N VAL A 520 -0.42 -20.29 -6.05
CA VAL A 520 0.47 -19.28 -6.62
C VAL A 520 1.57 -19.03 -5.62
N ASP A 521 2.83 -19.18 -6.02
CA ASP A 521 3.97 -18.79 -5.19
C ASP A 521 4.34 -17.32 -5.45
N TRP A 522 5.04 -16.70 -4.51
CA TRP A 522 5.71 -15.42 -4.74
C TRP A 522 6.69 -15.56 -5.92
N PRO A 523 6.75 -14.63 -6.89
CA PRO A 523 6.23 -13.24 -6.91
C PRO A 523 4.85 -13.06 -7.58
N LEU A 524 4.24 -14.12 -8.09
CA LEU A 524 3.01 -14.02 -8.90
C LEU A 524 1.78 -13.64 -8.06
N GLN A 525 1.84 -13.88 -6.75
CA GLN A 525 0.84 -13.42 -5.78
C GLN A 525 0.65 -11.89 -5.76
N LEU A 526 1.63 -11.11 -6.27
CA LEU A 526 1.50 -9.66 -6.44
C LEU A 526 0.43 -9.28 -7.47
N PHE A 527 0.16 -10.17 -8.43
CA PHE A 527 -0.82 -9.96 -9.51
C PHE A 527 -2.08 -10.79 -9.29
N PHE A 528 -1.93 -12.04 -8.85
CA PHE A 528 -3.06 -12.91 -8.54
C PHE A 528 -3.55 -12.66 -7.11
N THR A 529 -4.39 -11.64 -6.96
CA THR A 529 -5.11 -11.43 -5.71
C THR A 529 -6.15 -12.52 -5.49
N GLN A 530 -6.52 -12.74 -4.23
CA GLN A 530 -7.58 -13.68 -3.88
C GLN A 530 -8.91 -13.34 -4.56
N GLU A 531 -9.17 -12.06 -4.81
CA GLU A 531 -10.33 -11.60 -5.57
C GLU A 531 -10.31 -12.09 -7.02
N VAL A 532 -9.16 -11.99 -7.70
CA VAL A 532 -9.01 -12.44 -9.09
C VAL A 532 -9.19 -13.95 -9.18
N ILE A 533 -8.55 -14.72 -8.30
CA ILE A 533 -8.71 -16.18 -8.26
C ILE A 533 -10.16 -16.55 -7.95
N SER A 534 -10.84 -15.82 -7.07
CA SER A 534 -12.26 -16.06 -6.76
C SER A 534 -13.18 -15.84 -7.97
N LYS A 535 -12.86 -14.87 -8.85
CA LYS A 535 -13.59 -14.64 -10.10
C LYS A 535 -13.38 -15.80 -11.07
N TYR A 536 -12.14 -16.26 -11.25
CA TYR A 536 -11.85 -17.46 -12.05
C TYR A 536 -12.56 -18.71 -11.50
N ARG A 537 -12.60 -18.88 -10.18
CA ARG A 537 -13.32 -19.98 -9.52
C ARG A 537 -14.82 -19.97 -9.85
N LYS A 538 -15.47 -18.81 -9.83
CA LYS A 538 -16.90 -18.68 -10.19
C LYS A 538 -17.14 -19.05 -11.65
N VAL A 539 -16.26 -18.61 -12.55
CA VAL A 539 -16.34 -18.96 -13.98
C VAL A 539 -16.17 -20.47 -14.16
N PHE A 540 -15.18 -21.08 -13.50
CA PHE A 540 -14.97 -22.52 -13.53
C PHE A 540 -16.20 -23.29 -13.05
N GLN A 541 -16.80 -22.90 -11.93
CA GLN A 541 -18.01 -23.53 -11.38
C GLN A 541 -19.16 -23.54 -12.39
N TYR A 542 -19.35 -22.44 -13.12
CA TYR A 542 -20.38 -22.40 -14.16
C TYR A 542 -20.04 -23.32 -15.34
N LEU A 543 -18.80 -23.28 -15.82
CA LEU A 543 -18.34 -24.07 -16.97
C LEU A 543 -18.38 -25.58 -16.70
N ILE A 544 -17.95 -26.01 -15.50
CA ILE A 544 -17.95 -27.45 -15.15
C ILE A 544 -19.38 -27.99 -15.01
N ARG A 545 -20.32 -27.18 -14.49
CA ARG A 545 -21.74 -27.54 -14.46
C ARG A 545 -22.29 -27.70 -15.86
N LEU A 546 -22.02 -26.76 -16.76
CA LEU A 546 -22.43 -26.84 -18.16
C LEU A 546 -21.85 -28.11 -18.82
N LYS A 547 -20.55 -28.38 -18.63
CA LYS A 547 -19.89 -29.57 -19.17
C LYS A 547 -20.49 -30.87 -18.62
N ARG A 548 -20.80 -30.92 -17.33
CA ARG A 548 -21.46 -32.07 -16.70
C ARG A 548 -22.86 -32.32 -17.30
N THR A 549 -23.67 -31.27 -17.45
CA THR A 549 -25.01 -31.41 -18.07
C THR A 549 -24.93 -31.88 -19.52
N GLN A 550 -23.96 -31.37 -20.30
CA GLN A 550 -23.68 -31.85 -21.65
C GLN A 550 -23.38 -33.37 -21.65
N MET A 551 -22.47 -33.81 -20.78
CA MET A 551 -22.05 -35.21 -20.73
C MET A 551 -23.17 -36.15 -20.26
N GLU A 552 -23.99 -35.73 -19.30
CA GLU A 552 -25.16 -36.52 -18.89
C GLU A 552 -26.22 -36.61 -19.99
N LEU A 553 -26.43 -35.55 -20.79
CA LEU A 553 -27.32 -35.57 -21.96
C LEU A 553 -26.81 -36.49 -23.08
N GLU A 554 -25.49 -36.55 -23.28
CA GLU A 554 -24.86 -37.44 -24.25
C GLU A 554 -24.92 -38.91 -23.79
N LYS A 555 -24.65 -39.17 -22.51
CA LYS A 555 -24.67 -40.53 -21.94
C LYS A 555 -26.08 -41.10 -21.80
N SER A 556 -27.07 -40.29 -21.40
CA SER A 556 -28.47 -40.72 -21.33
C SER A 556 -29.00 -41.11 -22.71
N TRP A 557 -28.64 -40.37 -23.75
CA TRP A 557 -28.94 -40.75 -25.12
C TRP A 557 -28.26 -42.05 -25.55
N ALA A 558 -26.96 -42.18 -25.27
CA ALA A 558 -26.24 -43.41 -25.60
C ALA A 558 -26.95 -44.63 -24.97
N ALA A 559 -27.37 -44.54 -23.70
CA ALA A 559 -28.12 -45.60 -23.03
C ALA A 559 -29.47 -45.90 -23.71
N VAL A 560 -30.26 -44.86 -24.06
CA VAL A 560 -31.56 -45.03 -24.75
C VAL A 560 -31.37 -45.65 -26.14
N MET A 561 -30.35 -45.24 -26.89
CA MET A 561 -30.04 -45.83 -28.20
C MET A 561 -29.57 -47.27 -28.09
N HIS A 562 -28.73 -47.59 -27.11
CA HIS A 562 -28.30 -48.98 -26.86
C HIS A 562 -29.51 -49.85 -26.49
N GLN A 563 -30.43 -49.35 -25.67
CA GLN A 563 -31.66 -50.06 -25.34
C GLN A 563 -32.55 -50.25 -26.58
N ASP A 564 -32.73 -49.23 -27.43
CA ASP A 564 -33.51 -49.35 -28.67
C ASP A 564 -32.87 -50.34 -29.65
N HIS A 565 -31.53 -50.38 -29.74
CA HIS A 565 -30.79 -51.36 -30.54
C HIS A 565 -30.93 -52.79 -30.00
N ILE A 566 -30.86 -52.99 -28.68
CA ILE A 566 -31.08 -54.29 -28.02
C ILE A 566 -32.53 -54.75 -28.23
N ASP A 567 -33.49 -53.87 -28.01
CA ASP A 567 -34.91 -54.14 -28.24
C ASP A 567 -35.18 -54.49 -29.71
N PHE A 568 -34.53 -53.80 -30.65
CA PHE A 568 -34.62 -54.12 -32.09
C PHE A 568 -34.01 -55.50 -32.42
N ALA A 569 -32.86 -55.83 -31.83
CA ALA A 569 -32.22 -57.13 -32.03
C ALA A 569 -33.03 -58.30 -31.43
N ASN A 570 -33.68 -58.07 -30.29
CA ASN A 570 -34.57 -59.05 -29.66
C ASN A 570 -35.87 -59.23 -30.47
N ASN A 571 -36.48 -58.13 -30.92
CA ASN A 571 -37.67 -58.19 -31.78
C ASN A 571 -37.44 -58.87 -33.14
N ARG A 572 -36.20 -58.83 -33.66
CA ARG A 572 -35.83 -59.56 -34.89
C ARG A 572 -35.72 -61.08 -34.67
N ARG A 573 -35.45 -61.51 -33.43
CA ARG A 573 -35.48 -62.92 -33.00
C ARG A 573 -36.92 -63.39 -32.71
N ASP A 574 -37.78 -62.50 -32.23
CA ASP A 574 -39.19 -62.76 -31.91
C ASP A 574 -40.16 -62.60 -33.10
N CYS A 575 -39.66 -62.65 -34.34
CA CYS A 575 -40.46 -62.62 -35.57
C CYS A 575 -41.31 -63.90 -35.74
N LYS A 576 -42.30 -64.09 -34.86
CA LYS A 576 -43.50 -64.91 -35.09
C LYS A 576 -44.81 -64.30 -34.56
N ASN A 577 -44.85 -63.16 -33.85
CA ASN A 577 -46.14 -62.51 -33.53
C ASN A 577 -46.09 -60.98 -33.25
N ASN A 578 -46.95 -60.26 -34.00
CA ASN A 578 -47.69 -59.02 -33.71
C ASN A 578 -47.09 -57.59 -33.72
N SER A 579 -47.99 -56.68 -34.12
CA SER A 579 -47.93 -55.27 -34.55
C SER A 579 -47.62 -54.20 -33.48
N ILE A 580 -46.84 -54.52 -32.45
CA ILE A 580 -46.47 -53.58 -31.36
C ILE A 580 -45.32 -52.57 -31.67
N PRO A 581 -44.50 -52.64 -32.75
CA PRO A 581 -43.28 -51.83 -32.84
C PRO A 581 -43.53 -50.34 -33.16
N GLN A 582 -44.69 -49.95 -33.69
CA GLN A 582 -44.93 -48.57 -34.16
C GLN A 582 -45.35 -47.60 -33.04
N HIS A 583 -46.05 -48.08 -32.00
CA HIS A 583 -46.56 -47.20 -30.93
C HIS A 583 -45.45 -46.72 -29.96
N ARG A 584 -44.44 -47.55 -29.67
CA ARG A 584 -43.30 -47.12 -28.82
C ARG A 584 -42.42 -46.09 -29.51
N ARG A 585 -42.09 -46.27 -30.80
CA ARG A 585 -41.34 -45.28 -31.59
C ARG A 585 -42.05 -43.93 -31.68
N ARG A 586 -43.38 -43.92 -31.83
CA ARG A 586 -44.19 -42.69 -31.82
C ARG A 586 -44.17 -41.95 -30.48
N ARG A 587 -44.00 -42.65 -29.35
CA ARG A 587 -43.88 -42.03 -28.02
C ARG A 587 -42.49 -41.46 -27.72
N SER A 588 -41.43 -42.01 -28.31
CA SER A 588 -40.05 -41.52 -28.10
C SER A 588 -39.67 -40.34 -29.01
N LEU A 589 -40.33 -40.18 -30.16
CA LEU A 589 -40.12 -39.10 -31.14
C LEU A 589 -40.14 -37.67 -30.54
N PRO A 590 -41.14 -37.27 -29.72
CA PRO A 590 -41.13 -35.96 -29.07
C PRO A 590 -39.95 -35.77 -28.11
N MET A 591 -39.58 -36.81 -27.36
CA MET A 591 -38.42 -36.79 -26.46
C MET A 591 -37.11 -36.63 -27.23
N TRP A 592 -37.00 -37.25 -28.41
CA TRP A 592 -35.83 -37.13 -29.28
C TRP A 592 -35.67 -35.71 -29.80
N ARG A 593 -36.77 -35.07 -30.25
CA ARG A 593 -36.76 -33.67 -30.70
C ARG A 593 -36.34 -32.71 -29.60
N VAL A 594 -36.94 -32.81 -28.41
CA VAL A 594 -36.58 -31.96 -27.26
C VAL A 594 -35.10 -32.12 -26.92
N ARG A 595 -34.60 -33.36 -26.91
CA ARG A 595 -33.20 -33.64 -26.60
C ARG A 595 -32.25 -33.16 -27.69
N GLU A 596 -32.62 -33.26 -28.97
CA GLU A 596 -31.83 -32.72 -30.08
C GLU A 596 -31.72 -31.19 -29.98
N HIS A 597 -32.83 -30.51 -29.69
CA HIS A 597 -32.84 -29.07 -29.43
C HIS A 597 -31.99 -28.69 -28.22
N MET A 598 -32.09 -29.42 -27.11
CA MET A 598 -31.27 -29.16 -25.91
C MET A 598 -29.78 -29.44 -26.14
N THR A 599 -29.45 -30.50 -26.87
CA THR A 599 -28.06 -30.83 -27.21
C THR A 599 -27.47 -29.77 -28.13
N PHE A 600 -28.24 -29.33 -29.12
CA PHE A 600 -27.86 -28.23 -30.01
C PHE A 600 -27.65 -26.94 -29.22
N LEU A 601 -28.58 -26.57 -28.33
CA LEU A 601 -28.47 -25.38 -27.50
C LEU A 601 -27.20 -25.41 -26.64
N ILE A 602 -26.96 -26.49 -25.89
CA ILE A 602 -25.81 -26.62 -24.99
C ILE A 602 -24.50 -26.62 -25.77
N ARG A 603 -24.41 -27.33 -26.90
CA ARG A 603 -23.21 -27.35 -27.74
C ARG A 603 -22.89 -25.98 -28.32
N ASN A 604 -23.89 -25.27 -28.83
CA ASN A 604 -23.68 -23.92 -29.35
C ASN A 604 -23.32 -22.94 -28.23
N LEU A 605 -24.01 -22.99 -27.10
CA LEU A 605 -23.70 -22.15 -25.94
C LEU A 605 -22.27 -22.37 -25.46
N GLN A 606 -21.84 -23.63 -25.32
CA GLN A 606 -20.47 -23.95 -24.96
C GLN A 606 -19.47 -23.47 -26.00
N PHE A 607 -19.76 -23.66 -27.29
CA PHE A 607 -18.90 -23.19 -28.38
C PHE A 607 -18.74 -21.67 -28.34
N TYR A 608 -19.83 -20.91 -28.19
CA TYR A 608 -19.77 -19.45 -28.08
C TYR A 608 -18.98 -19.00 -26.84
N ILE A 609 -19.24 -19.60 -25.67
CA ILE A 609 -18.55 -19.24 -24.44
C ILE A 609 -17.04 -19.54 -24.55
N GLN A 610 -16.67 -20.74 -25.03
CA GLN A 610 -15.26 -21.13 -25.17
C GLN A 610 -14.55 -20.37 -26.30
N PHE A 611 -15.25 -20.00 -27.38
CA PHE A 611 -14.68 -19.23 -28.48
C PHE A 611 -14.45 -17.77 -28.07
N ILE A 612 -15.43 -17.14 -27.42
CA ILE A 612 -15.35 -15.75 -26.95
C ILE A 612 -14.31 -15.63 -25.82
N ALA A 613 -14.39 -16.47 -24.79
CA ALA A 613 -13.44 -16.46 -23.67
C ALA A 613 -12.04 -16.97 -24.04
N GLY A 614 -11.94 -17.88 -25.02
CA GLY A 614 -10.69 -18.57 -25.35
C GLY A 614 -9.80 -17.86 -26.37
N ARG A 615 -10.37 -17.04 -27.27
CA ARG A 615 -9.63 -16.34 -28.34
C ARG A 615 -9.61 -14.82 -28.21
N CYS A 616 -10.72 -14.19 -27.80
CA CYS A 616 -10.80 -12.72 -27.77
C CYS A 616 -9.90 -12.13 -26.67
N ASP A 617 -9.90 -12.74 -25.48
CA ASP A 617 -9.07 -12.28 -24.36
C ASP A 617 -7.59 -12.65 -24.52
N ARG A 618 -7.29 -13.76 -25.22
CA ARG A 618 -5.92 -14.22 -25.44
C ARG A 618 -5.13 -13.25 -26.30
N VAL A 619 -5.69 -12.83 -27.44
CA VAL A 619 -5.00 -11.90 -28.35
C VAL A 619 -4.82 -10.56 -27.67
N SER A 620 -5.83 -10.04 -26.96
CA SER A 620 -5.69 -8.77 -26.25
C SER A 620 -4.70 -8.82 -25.10
N VAL A 621 -4.72 -9.86 -24.26
CA VAL A 621 -3.79 -9.96 -23.11
C VAL A 621 -2.38 -10.33 -23.55
N GLU A 622 -2.19 -11.33 -24.42
CA GLU A 622 -0.86 -11.69 -24.94
C GLU A 622 -0.28 -10.58 -25.84
N CYS A 623 -1.10 -9.88 -26.64
CA CYS A 623 -0.63 -8.68 -27.35
C CYS A 623 -0.33 -7.57 -26.37
N SER A 624 -1.09 -7.32 -25.31
CA SER A 624 -0.80 -6.23 -24.36
C SER A 624 0.46 -6.50 -23.54
N THR A 625 0.67 -7.75 -23.09
CA THR A 625 1.89 -8.14 -22.36
C THR A 625 3.14 -8.16 -23.26
N SER A 626 2.98 -8.47 -24.55
CA SER A 626 4.09 -8.44 -25.53
C SER A 626 4.32 -7.09 -26.20
N SER A 627 3.30 -6.25 -26.35
CA SER A 627 3.44 -4.89 -26.91
C SER A 627 3.94 -3.89 -25.88
N SER A 628 3.64 -4.08 -24.59
CA SER A 628 4.33 -3.36 -23.50
C SER A 628 5.83 -3.69 -23.42
N ALA A 629 6.28 -4.80 -24.01
CA ALA A 629 7.70 -5.16 -24.15
C ALA A 629 8.34 -4.65 -25.47
N ARG A 630 7.55 -4.06 -26.39
CA ARG A 630 8.04 -3.46 -27.65
C ARG A 630 8.05 -1.93 -27.65
N PHE A 631 7.51 -1.28 -26.62
CA PHE A 631 7.52 0.18 -26.44
C PHE A 631 8.43 0.67 -25.31
N SER A 632 9.27 -0.21 -24.75
CA SER A 632 10.38 0.13 -23.84
C SER A 632 11.68 0.35 -24.60
#